data_AF-A0A831U524-F1
#
_entry.id   AF-A0A831U524-F1
#
_cell.length_a   1.000
_cell.length_b   1.000
_cell.length_c   1.000
_cell.angle_alpha   90.00
_cell.angle_beta   90.00
_cell.angle_gamma   90.00
#
_symmetry.space_group_name_H-M   'P 1'
#
loop_
_entity.id
_entity.type
_entity.pdbx_description
1 polymer ?
#
loop_
_entity_poly.entity_id
_entity_poly.type
_entity_poly.pdbx_seq_one_letter_code
_entity_poly.pdbx_strand_id
1 'polypeptide(L)'
;MRALRLLLALLVGLLAGGGVGLGYLVYAYTRHLPDLSQQDRLRLTATSTLFARDGSLLAQIASVEEGRAIHRGLVRLSQVSPAALAALVFSEDRRYFQHYGVDVVRLFGALYALFRGDVQGGSTITTQVIKNTLLKDLAQTRTLERKVKEWALALELERRYTKEEILEMYLNVVPWGGNAVGLAGAAEAYFGKDPAALTLAEGLYLASLVPAPNARYQDLKGVRERIRRLLDDMVAEGWVSREVAEAAWREPLAPRGWRVRYDGQGNLLEAELVDPEARLVSPVEPRMAPHFVLEVRRFLEARFGKEKVYGEGGLRVYTTLDPAMQRAAEAAAARARLPEGAELALVGLDPATGEVLALVGGIRRDNDEYNRATRALRNPGSAVKPFVYATAFEAGWTQASLVPDRPLEFPDP
;
A
#
# COMPACT_ATOMS: atom_id res chain seq x y z
N MET A 1 63.87 -3.67 15.23
CA MET A 1 63.32 -4.55 14.17
C MET A 1 62.49 -5.74 14.69
N ARG A 2 62.90 -6.47 15.75
CA ARG A 2 62.14 -7.63 16.27
C ARG A 2 60.77 -7.28 16.88
N ALA A 3 60.67 -6.18 17.64
CA ALA A 3 59.40 -5.73 18.23
C ALA A 3 58.35 -5.30 17.18
N LEU A 4 58.79 -4.66 16.08
CA LEU A 4 57.90 -4.26 14.97
C LEU A 4 57.32 -5.48 14.23
N ARG A 5 58.12 -6.54 14.05
CA ARG A 5 57.65 -7.80 13.44
C ARG A 5 56.66 -8.56 14.33
N LEU A 6 56.84 -8.50 15.65
CA LEU A 6 55.90 -9.07 16.62
C LEU A 6 54.57 -8.31 16.65
N LEU A 7 54.61 -6.98 16.64
CA LEU A 7 53.41 -6.13 16.53
C LEU A 7 52.66 -6.36 15.21
N LEU A 8 53.38 -6.47 14.10
CA LEU A 8 52.78 -6.76 12.80
C LEU A 8 52.18 -8.18 12.75
N ALA A 9 52.85 -9.18 13.32
CA ALA A 9 52.33 -10.55 13.40
C ALA A 9 51.10 -10.64 14.32
N LEU A 10 51.07 -9.90 15.42
CA LEU A 10 49.90 -9.77 16.29
C LEU A 10 48.74 -9.08 15.56
N LEU A 11 49.00 -7.99 14.83
CA LEU A 11 48.00 -7.30 14.03
C LEU A 11 47.42 -8.20 12.92
N VAL A 12 48.28 -8.92 12.20
CA VAL A 12 47.88 -9.89 11.18
C VAL A 12 47.10 -11.06 11.78
N GLY A 13 47.50 -11.57 12.95
CA GLY A 13 46.78 -12.60 13.68
C GLY A 13 45.40 -12.13 14.16
N LEU A 14 45.29 -10.87 14.59
CA LEU A 14 44.03 -10.26 15.03
C LEU A 14 43.10 -9.97 13.84
N LEU A 15 43.64 -9.55 12.70
CA LEU A 15 42.92 -9.38 11.43
C LEU A 15 42.47 -10.72 10.84
N ALA A 16 43.32 -11.74 10.89
CA ALA A 16 43.00 -13.09 10.42
C ALA A 16 41.96 -13.77 11.33
N GLY A 17 42.12 -13.66 12.65
CA GLY A 17 41.15 -14.15 13.63
C GLY A 17 39.81 -13.40 13.55
N GLY A 18 39.84 -12.08 13.38
CA GLY A 18 38.66 -11.27 13.10
C GLY A 18 37.99 -11.62 11.78
N GLY A 19 38.77 -11.92 10.73
CA GLY A 19 38.27 -12.36 9.43
C GLY A 19 37.63 -13.75 9.48
N VAL A 20 38.22 -14.70 10.21
CA VAL A 20 37.63 -16.03 10.43
C VAL A 20 36.38 -15.94 11.30
N GLY A 21 36.39 -15.11 12.34
CA GLY A 21 35.22 -14.84 13.17
C GLY A 21 34.07 -14.21 12.38
N LEU A 22 34.37 -13.19 11.58
CA LEU A 22 33.40 -12.54 10.69
C LEU A 22 32.89 -13.52 9.61
N GLY A 23 33.79 -14.32 9.03
CA GLY A 23 33.45 -15.35 8.06
C GLY A 23 32.56 -16.44 8.66
N TYR A 24 32.82 -16.86 9.90
CA TYR A 24 31.97 -17.79 10.63
C TYR A 24 30.61 -17.17 10.98
N LEU A 25 30.55 -15.91 11.40
CA LEU A 25 29.28 -15.21 11.66
C LEU A 25 28.45 -15.09 10.39
N VAL A 26 29.07 -14.66 9.28
CA VAL A 26 28.42 -14.63 7.97
C VAL A 26 27.92 -16.02 7.62
N TYR A 27 28.75 -17.05 7.68
CA TYR A 27 28.37 -18.42 7.36
C TYR A 27 27.24 -18.96 8.25
N ALA A 28 27.35 -18.80 9.57
CA ALA A 28 26.37 -19.28 10.54
C ALA A 28 25.00 -18.61 10.34
N TYR A 29 24.97 -17.31 10.06
CA TYR A 29 23.72 -16.57 9.89
C TYR A 29 23.18 -16.58 8.46
N THR A 30 24.01 -16.90 7.45
CA THR A 30 23.58 -16.97 6.04
C THR A 30 23.16 -18.36 5.56
N ARG A 31 23.46 -19.42 6.33
CA ARG A 31 23.00 -20.80 6.04
C ARG A 31 21.47 -20.96 5.93
N HIS A 32 20.70 -20.02 6.47
CA HIS A 32 19.23 -20.01 6.44
C HIS A 32 18.68 -18.72 5.82
N LEU A 33 19.36 -18.15 4.81
CA LEU A 33 18.80 -17.00 4.09
C LEU A 33 17.55 -17.42 3.30
N PRO A 34 16.51 -16.57 3.27
CA PRO A 34 15.45 -16.70 2.30
C PRO A 34 16.05 -16.71 0.89
N ASP A 35 15.65 -17.69 0.08
CA ASP A 35 16.10 -17.79 -1.31
C ASP A 35 15.41 -16.72 -2.17
N LEU A 36 16.21 -15.80 -2.71
CA LEU A 36 15.72 -14.75 -3.62
C LEU A 36 15.26 -15.31 -4.98
N SER A 37 15.61 -16.55 -5.35
CA SER A 37 15.23 -17.17 -6.63
C SER A 37 13.87 -17.87 -6.61
N GLN A 38 13.39 -18.33 -5.46
CA GLN A 38 12.05 -18.90 -5.32
C GLN A 38 10.98 -17.84 -5.01
N GLN A 39 11.40 -16.57 -4.93
CA GLN A 39 10.62 -15.41 -4.51
C GLN A 39 10.74 -14.25 -5.49
N ASP A 40 10.62 -14.50 -6.81
CA ASP A 40 10.53 -13.48 -7.88
C ASP A 40 9.33 -12.51 -7.76
N ARG A 41 8.77 -12.38 -6.56
CA ARG A 41 8.00 -11.22 -6.14
C ARG A 41 8.49 -10.86 -4.75
N LEU A 42 9.37 -9.86 -4.64
CA LEU A 42 9.31 -8.96 -3.49
C LEU A 42 7.84 -8.56 -3.38
N ARG A 43 7.11 -9.16 -2.44
CA ARG A 43 5.65 -9.06 -2.38
C ARG A 43 5.28 -7.63 -2.01
N LEU A 44 5.15 -6.79 -3.03
CA LEU A 44 4.61 -5.46 -2.89
C LEU A 44 3.10 -5.61 -2.70
N THR A 45 2.67 -5.82 -1.45
CA THR A 45 1.27 -5.69 -1.05
C THR A 45 0.71 -4.35 -1.53
N ALA A 46 -0.48 -4.25 -2.13
CA ALA A 46 -0.97 -2.98 -2.69
C ALA A 46 -2.49 -2.86 -2.61
N THR A 47 -3.01 -1.65 -2.53
CA THR A 47 -4.46 -1.42 -2.51
C THR A 47 -5.08 -1.88 -3.83
N SER A 48 -6.06 -2.79 -3.77
CA SER A 48 -6.84 -3.19 -4.96
C SER A 48 -7.95 -2.17 -5.22
N THR A 49 -8.18 -1.86 -6.50
CA THR A 49 -9.10 -0.80 -6.93
C THR A 49 -10.18 -1.37 -7.84
N LEU A 50 -11.44 -1.09 -7.53
CA LEU A 50 -12.62 -1.53 -8.27
C LEU A 50 -13.19 -0.38 -9.09
N PHE A 51 -13.44 -0.64 -10.37
CA PHE A 51 -13.98 0.31 -11.34
C PHE A 51 -15.33 -0.16 -11.87
N ALA A 52 -16.23 0.79 -12.12
CA ALA A 52 -17.47 0.56 -12.84
C ALA A 52 -17.21 0.40 -14.35
N ARG A 53 -18.25 0.06 -15.10
CA ARG A 53 -18.23 -0.05 -16.57
C ARG A 53 -17.74 1.24 -17.25
N ASP A 54 -18.10 2.40 -16.71
CA ASP A 54 -17.68 3.72 -17.24
C ASP A 54 -16.27 4.14 -16.80
N GLY A 55 -15.55 3.29 -16.07
CA GLY A 55 -14.21 3.57 -15.54
C GLY A 55 -14.20 4.37 -14.24
N SER A 56 -15.35 4.75 -13.69
CA SER A 56 -15.41 5.45 -12.40
C SER A 56 -14.99 4.54 -11.23
N LEU A 57 -14.35 5.13 -10.21
CA LEU A 57 -13.93 4.41 -9.01
C LEU A 57 -15.15 4.02 -8.16
N LEU A 58 -15.29 2.73 -7.88
CA LEU A 58 -16.36 2.19 -7.03
C LEU A 58 -15.91 2.05 -5.58
N ALA A 59 -14.80 1.35 -5.37
CA ALA A 59 -14.30 1.04 -4.03
C ALA A 59 -12.82 0.69 -4.09
N GLN A 60 -12.17 0.78 -2.93
CA GLN A 60 -10.85 0.24 -2.71
C GLN A 60 -10.90 -0.90 -1.69
N ILE A 61 -9.99 -1.85 -1.85
CA ILE A 61 -9.75 -2.91 -0.89
C ILE A 61 -8.33 -2.71 -0.40
N ALA A 62 -8.21 -2.21 0.83
CA ALA A 62 -6.90 -2.07 1.46
C ALA A 62 -6.28 -3.45 1.67
N SER A 63 -4.97 -3.52 1.43
CA SER A 63 -4.21 -4.69 1.86
C SER A 63 -4.15 -4.71 3.38
N VAL A 64 -4.15 -5.90 3.97
CA VAL A 64 -3.98 -6.11 5.40
C VAL A 64 -2.58 -6.66 5.65
N GLU A 65 -1.81 -5.94 6.44
CA GLU A 65 -0.47 -6.34 6.88
C GLU A 65 -0.45 -6.37 8.42
N GLU A 66 -0.11 -7.52 9.02
CA GLU A 66 -0.12 -7.73 10.48
C GLU A 66 -1.46 -7.34 11.16
N GLY A 67 -2.59 -7.61 10.49
CA GLY A 67 -3.92 -7.26 10.99
C GLY A 67 -4.29 -5.78 10.89
N ARG A 68 -3.45 -4.95 10.24
CA ARG A 68 -3.73 -3.53 9.99
C ARG A 68 -3.96 -3.29 8.51
N ALA A 69 -4.99 -2.52 8.19
CA ALA A 69 -5.19 -2.01 6.84
C ALA A 69 -4.06 -1.04 6.50
N ILE A 70 -3.37 -1.29 5.40
CA ILE A 70 -2.33 -0.41 4.86
C ILE A 70 -2.82 0.23 3.56
N HIS A 71 -2.44 1.48 3.37
CA HIS A 71 -2.66 2.21 2.13
C HIS A 71 -1.36 2.29 1.34
N ARG A 72 -1.32 1.58 0.20
CA ARG A 72 -0.17 1.60 -0.71
C ARG A 72 -0.64 1.65 -2.16
N GLY A 73 -0.31 2.76 -2.83
CA GLY A 73 -0.32 2.84 -4.29
C GLY A 73 1.03 2.42 -4.86
N LEU A 74 1.04 1.63 -5.93
CA LEU A 74 2.28 1.29 -6.64
C LEU A 74 2.67 2.44 -7.57
N VAL A 75 3.92 2.88 -7.48
CA VAL A 75 4.48 3.93 -8.32
C VAL A 75 5.68 3.40 -9.08
N ARG A 76 5.78 3.79 -10.35
CA ARG A 76 7.03 3.64 -11.10
C ARG A 76 7.94 4.83 -10.85
N LEU A 77 9.24 4.63 -10.99
CA LEU A 77 10.23 5.70 -10.81
C LEU A 77 9.95 6.92 -11.71
N SER A 78 9.44 6.68 -12.92
CA SER A 78 9.04 7.72 -13.88
C SER A 78 7.81 8.54 -13.47
N GLN A 79 7.05 8.08 -12.48
CA GLN A 79 5.85 8.74 -11.96
C GLN A 79 6.14 9.54 -10.69
N VAL A 80 7.42 9.73 -10.35
CA VAL A 80 7.85 10.41 -9.14
C VAL A 80 8.55 11.70 -9.51
N SER A 81 8.25 12.78 -8.78
CA SER A 81 8.92 14.07 -8.94
C SER A 81 10.44 13.91 -8.79
N PRO A 82 11.25 14.36 -9.77
CA PRO A 82 12.71 14.31 -9.66
C PRO A 82 13.24 15.05 -8.42
N ALA A 83 12.57 16.13 -8.01
CA ALA A 83 12.93 16.89 -6.83
C ALA A 83 12.67 16.09 -5.54
N ALA A 84 11.51 15.43 -5.44
CA ALA A 84 11.19 14.59 -4.29
C ALA A 84 12.10 13.35 -4.23
N LEU A 85 12.42 12.77 -5.39
CA LEU A 85 13.36 11.65 -5.49
C LEU A 85 14.76 12.04 -5.01
N ALA A 86 15.26 13.20 -5.45
CA ALA A 86 16.56 13.72 -5.02
C ALA A 86 16.59 13.94 -3.50
N ALA A 87 15.53 14.50 -2.91
CA ALA A 87 15.41 14.67 -1.46
C ALA A 87 15.48 13.34 -0.70
N LEU A 88 14.75 12.33 -1.17
CA LEU A 88 14.71 11.00 -0.56
C LEU A 88 16.08 10.32 -0.63
N VAL A 89 16.69 10.26 -1.82
CA VAL A 89 18.01 9.66 -2.00
C VAL A 89 19.05 10.38 -1.16
N PHE A 90 19.06 11.71 -1.17
CA PHE A 90 20.02 12.50 -0.40
C PHE A 90 19.91 12.27 1.11
N SER A 91 18.69 12.30 1.66
CA SER A 91 18.45 12.13 3.09
C SER A 91 18.75 10.71 3.58
N GLU A 92 18.36 9.70 2.80
CA GLU A 92 18.40 8.30 3.24
C GLU A 92 19.73 7.62 2.90
N ASP A 93 20.30 7.95 1.74
CA ASP A 93 21.49 7.30 1.21
C ASP A 93 22.17 8.16 0.11
N ARG A 94 22.79 9.29 0.49
CA ARG A 94 23.41 10.24 -0.46
C ARG A 94 24.44 9.64 -1.42
N ARG A 95 25.00 8.46 -1.11
CA ARG A 95 25.94 7.73 -1.97
C ARG A 95 25.30 6.51 -2.63
N TYR A 96 23.98 6.46 -2.72
CA TYR A 96 23.23 5.30 -3.20
C TYR A 96 23.77 4.70 -4.49
N PHE A 97 24.09 5.56 -5.47
CA PHE A 97 24.61 5.15 -6.78
C PHE A 97 26.12 4.85 -6.78
N GLN A 98 26.83 5.05 -5.68
CA GLN A 98 28.29 4.91 -5.56
C GLN A 98 28.73 3.67 -4.77
N HIS A 99 27.81 3.01 -4.06
CA HIS A 99 28.10 1.80 -3.29
C HIS A 99 27.31 0.60 -3.80
N TYR A 100 27.66 -0.59 -3.30
CA TYR A 100 27.06 -1.85 -3.69
C TYR A 100 26.47 -2.59 -2.48
N GLY A 101 25.14 -2.56 -2.34
CA GLY A 101 24.36 -3.15 -1.25
C GLY A 101 24.50 -2.42 0.08
N VAL A 102 25.73 -2.29 0.58
CA VAL A 102 26.08 -1.64 1.85
C VAL A 102 27.12 -0.55 1.62
N ASP A 103 26.87 0.62 2.20
CA ASP A 103 27.84 1.71 2.19
C ASP A 103 28.88 1.49 3.31
N VAL A 104 30.03 0.91 2.93
CA VAL A 104 31.14 0.61 3.84
C VAL A 104 31.69 1.87 4.51
N VAL A 105 31.78 2.98 3.78
CA VAL A 105 32.31 4.23 4.35
C VAL A 105 31.34 4.80 5.38
N ARG A 106 30.03 4.72 5.13
CA ARG A 106 29.01 5.13 6.12
C ARG A 106 28.97 4.17 7.29
N LEU A 107 29.18 2.88 7.08
CA LEU A 107 29.28 1.89 8.15
C LEU A 107 30.43 2.20 9.10
N PHE A 108 31.63 2.47 8.57
CA PHE A 108 32.77 2.89 9.39
C PHE A 108 32.52 4.23 10.09
N GLY A 109 31.90 5.19 9.41
CA GLY A 109 31.51 6.47 10.01
C GLY A 109 30.53 6.29 11.18
N ALA A 110 29.51 5.45 11.02
CA ALA A 110 28.53 5.14 12.06
C ALA A 110 29.16 4.39 13.24
N LEU A 111 30.09 3.45 12.98
CA LEU A 111 30.84 2.76 14.02
C LEU A 111 31.72 3.74 14.81
N TYR A 112 32.38 4.67 14.12
CA TYR A 112 33.20 5.71 14.75
C TYR A 112 32.36 6.67 15.60
N ALA A 113 31.18 7.06 15.12
CA ALA A 113 30.24 7.89 15.86
C ALA A 113 29.75 7.19 17.13
N LEU A 114 29.46 5.88 17.05
CA LEU A 114 29.04 5.07 18.20
C LEU A 114 30.08 5.10 19.33
N PHE A 115 31.38 5.04 19.01
CA PHE A 115 32.45 5.14 20.00
C PHE A 115 32.51 6.51 20.70
N ARG A 116 31.95 7.56 20.08
CA ARG A 116 31.84 8.90 20.67
C ARG A 116 30.52 9.14 21.39
N GLY A 117 29.63 8.13 21.44
CA GLY A 117 28.30 8.26 22.02
C GLY A 117 27.23 8.79 21.05
N ASP A 118 27.57 9.02 19.78
CA ASP A 118 26.63 9.49 18.75
C ASP A 118 26.10 8.32 17.93
N VAL A 119 24.80 8.04 18.05
CA VAL A 119 24.15 6.99 17.25
C VAL A 119 23.71 7.56 15.90
N GLN A 120 24.49 7.30 14.85
CA GLN A 120 24.11 7.61 13.46
C GLN A 120 23.58 6.38 12.72
N GLY A 121 22.63 6.60 11.81
CA GLY A 121 22.04 5.55 10.99
C GLY A 121 22.93 5.16 9.81
N GLY A 122 23.39 3.91 9.76
CA GLY A 122 24.21 3.37 8.66
C GLY A 122 23.46 2.55 7.59
N SER A 123 22.13 2.59 7.54
CA SER A 123 21.32 1.69 6.67
C SER A 123 21.11 2.26 5.28
N THR A 124 21.47 1.51 4.22
CA THR A 124 21.29 1.90 2.80
C THR A 124 19.87 1.71 2.34
N ILE A 125 19.47 2.40 1.26
CA ILE A 125 18.16 2.20 0.61
C ILE A 125 17.92 0.70 0.36
N THR A 126 18.93 -0.01 -0.17
CA THR A 126 18.89 -1.46 -0.43
C THR A 126 18.64 -2.27 0.84
N THR A 127 19.36 -2.00 1.94
CA THR A 127 19.09 -2.69 3.21
C THR A 127 17.70 -2.39 3.77
N GLN A 128 17.18 -1.18 3.53
CA GLN A 128 15.82 -0.82 3.92
C GLN A 128 14.76 -1.58 3.12
N VAL A 129 14.98 -1.81 1.82
CA VAL A 129 14.11 -2.68 1.02
C VAL A 129 14.04 -4.07 1.63
N ILE A 130 15.18 -4.69 1.90
CA ILE A 130 15.26 -6.02 2.52
C ILE A 130 14.55 -6.05 3.89
N LYS A 131 14.84 -5.07 4.75
CA LYS A 131 14.22 -4.94 6.07
C LYS A 131 12.70 -4.86 6.00
N ASN A 132 12.18 -4.12 5.02
CA ASN A 132 10.74 -3.87 4.85
C ASN A 132 10.05 -4.91 3.92
N THR A 133 10.74 -5.97 3.51
CA THR A 133 10.18 -7.05 2.69
C THR A 133 10.49 -8.41 3.28
N LEU A 134 11.70 -8.93 3.05
CA LEU A 134 12.11 -10.30 3.37
C LEU A 134 12.38 -10.54 4.85
N LEU A 135 12.76 -9.49 5.57
CA LEU A 135 13.11 -9.58 6.99
C LEU A 135 12.09 -8.89 7.88
N LYS A 136 10.85 -8.69 7.41
CA LYS A 136 9.78 -8.05 8.19
C LYS A 136 9.52 -8.75 9.53
N ASP A 137 9.44 -10.08 9.53
CA ASP A 137 9.25 -10.88 10.74
C ASP A 137 10.41 -10.74 11.75
N LEU A 138 11.60 -10.39 11.26
CA LEU A 138 12.79 -10.14 12.07
C LEU A 138 12.99 -8.63 12.34
N ALA A 139 12.21 -7.73 11.72
CA ALA A 139 12.42 -6.28 11.80
C ALA A 139 12.22 -5.71 13.21
N GLN A 140 11.50 -6.43 14.08
CA GLN A 140 11.26 -6.05 15.48
C GLN A 140 12.44 -6.42 16.40
N THR A 141 13.26 -7.42 16.04
CA THR A 141 14.41 -7.85 16.86
C THR A 141 15.67 -7.11 16.46
N ARG A 142 16.18 -6.20 17.31
CA ARG A 142 17.46 -5.48 17.09
C ARG A 142 18.66 -6.39 17.35
N THR A 143 18.75 -7.51 16.63
CA THR A 143 19.85 -8.48 16.77
C THR A 143 20.95 -8.21 15.74
N LEU A 144 22.19 -8.51 16.13
CA LEU A 144 23.33 -8.51 15.20
C LEU A 144 23.08 -9.45 14.02
N GLU A 145 22.44 -10.59 14.28
CA GLU A 145 21.99 -11.56 13.27
C GLU A 145 21.17 -10.91 12.15
N ARG A 146 20.15 -10.12 12.51
CA ARG A 146 19.30 -9.44 11.52
C ARG A 146 20.14 -8.53 10.63
N LYS A 147 21.05 -7.75 11.21
CA LYS A 147 21.89 -6.82 10.44
C LYS A 147 22.84 -7.54 9.48
N VAL A 148 23.40 -8.68 9.88
CA VAL A 148 24.20 -9.51 8.99
C VAL A 148 23.36 -10.07 7.84
N LYS A 149 22.14 -10.54 8.12
CA LYS A 149 21.19 -11.01 7.09
C LYS A 149 20.77 -9.89 6.14
N GLU A 150 20.48 -8.69 6.65
CA GLU A 150 20.16 -7.49 5.86
C GLU A 150 21.28 -7.18 4.86
N TRP A 151 22.54 -7.20 5.31
CA TRP A 151 23.70 -6.92 4.45
C TRP A 151 23.92 -7.99 3.38
N ALA A 152 23.85 -9.26 3.74
CA ALA A 152 24.01 -10.36 2.79
C ALA A 152 22.94 -10.33 1.69
N LEU A 153 21.67 -10.15 2.07
CA LEU A 153 20.56 -10.05 1.13
C LEU A 153 20.61 -8.75 0.31
N ALA A 154 21.09 -7.64 0.87
CA ALA A 154 21.24 -6.40 0.11
C ALA A 154 22.28 -6.54 -1.01
N LEU A 155 23.39 -7.24 -0.75
CA LEU A 155 24.39 -7.57 -1.77
C LEU A 155 23.81 -8.48 -2.85
N GLU A 156 22.99 -9.46 -2.47
CA GLU A 156 22.35 -10.35 -3.45
C GLU A 156 21.26 -9.64 -4.25
N LEU A 157 20.51 -8.73 -3.64
CA LEU A 157 19.49 -7.93 -4.32
C LEU A 157 20.11 -7.08 -5.44
N GLU A 158 21.21 -6.38 -5.14
CA GLU A 158 21.95 -5.60 -6.15
C GLU A 158 22.72 -6.44 -7.18
N ARG A 159 22.81 -7.77 -7.01
CA ARG A 159 23.29 -8.67 -8.08
C ARG A 159 22.21 -8.94 -9.12
N ARG A 160 20.94 -8.87 -8.73
CA ARG A 160 19.80 -9.25 -9.55
C ARG A 160 19.08 -8.06 -10.15
N TYR A 161 19.05 -6.94 -9.44
CA TYR A 161 18.30 -5.75 -9.82
C TYR A 161 19.22 -4.53 -9.95
N THR A 162 18.84 -3.64 -10.84
CA THR A 162 19.46 -2.32 -11.03
C THR A 162 19.16 -1.38 -9.86
N LYS A 163 19.93 -0.30 -9.73
CA LYS A 163 19.70 0.73 -8.71
C LYS A 163 18.34 1.39 -8.89
N GLU A 164 17.90 1.58 -10.13
CA GLU A 164 16.61 2.16 -10.46
C GLU A 164 15.45 1.26 -9.99
N GLU A 165 15.55 -0.05 -10.24
CA GLU A 165 14.55 -1.03 -9.79
C GLU A 165 14.50 -1.12 -8.26
N ILE A 166 15.65 -1.14 -7.58
CA ILE A 166 15.70 -1.19 -6.11
C ILE A 166 15.18 0.11 -5.50
N LEU A 167 15.46 1.26 -6.12
CA LEU A 167 14.90 2.53 -5.71
C LEU A 167 13.37 2.53 -5.89
N GLU A 168 12.85 2.03 -7.01
CA GLU A 168 11.41 1.85 -7.20
C GLU A 168 10.80 0.93 -6.14
N MET A 169 11.45 -0.18 -5.79
CA MET A 169 11.02 -1.05 -4.69
C MET A 169 10.99 -0.30 -3.36
N TYR A 170 12.05 0.45 -3.05
CA TYR A 170 12.13 1.28 -1.83
C TYR A 170 10.95 2.25 -1.73
N LEU A 171 10.66 2.97 -2.81
CA LEU A 171 9.54 3.89 -2.89
C LEU A 171 8.20 3.20 -2.70
N ASN A 172 8.09 1.90 -2.92
CA ASN A 172 6.83 1.18 -2.72
C ASN A 172 6.73 0.49 -1.35
N VAL A 173 7.83 0.12 -0.68
CA VAL A 173 7.77 -0.73 0.53
C VAL A 173 7.92 0.00 1.85
N VAL A 174 8.50 1.20 1.83
CA VAL A 174 8.89 1.88 3.07
C VAL A 174 7.64 2.40 3.81
N PRO A 175 7.52 2.15 5.14
CA PRO A 175 6.43 2.70 5.92
C PRO A 175 6.71 4.15 6.31
N TRP A 176 5.75 5.04 6.04
CA TRP A 176 5.81 6.47 6.40
C TRP A 176 5.00 6.81 7.64
N GLY A 177 4.49 5.83 8.39
CA GLY A 177 3.70 6.04 9.61
C GLY A 177 2.19 6.12 9.36
N GLY A 178 1.41 6.04 10.44
CA GLY A 178 -0.02 5.78 10.32
C GLY A 178 -0.27 4.45 9.59
N ASN A 179 -1.11 4.49 8.55
CA ASN A 179 -1.30 3.39 7.61
C ASN A 179 -0.67 3.65 6.22
N ALA A 180 0.12 4.72 6.06
CA ALA A 180 0.73 5.08 4.79
C ALA A 180 1.99 4.24 4.53
N VAL A 181 1.98 3.44 3.47
CA VAL A 181 3.13 2.67 3.01
C VAL A 181 3.43 3.02 1.56
N GLY A 182 4.72 3.16 1.25
CA GLY A 182 5.20 3.66 -0.03
C GLY A 182 4.97 5.16 -0.21
N LEU A 183 5.64 5.73 -1.21
CA LEU A 183 5.63 7.15 -1.52
C LEU A 183 4.26 7.62 -2.00
N ALA A 184 3.54 6.83 -2.80
CA ALA A 184 2.17 7.16 -3.19
C ALA A 184 1.24 7.25 -1.98
N GLY A 185 1.30 6.26 -1.08
CA GLY A 185 0.53 6.28 0.15
C GLY A 185 0.89 7.49 1.02
N ALA A 186 2.18 7.82 1.12
CA ALA A 186 2.67 8.97 1.87
C ALA A 186 2.26 10.32 1.25
N ALA A 187 2.38 10.48 -0.06
CA ALA A 187 2.00 11.71 -0.76
C ALA A 187 0.51 12.03 -0.56
N GLU A 188 -0.34 11.01 -0.63
CA GLU A 188 -1.76 11.14 -0.37
C GLU A 188 -2.06 11.39 1.12
N ALA A 189 -1.44 10.62 2.02
CA ALA A 189 -1.62 10.72 3.46
C ALA A 189 -1.24 12.10 4.01
N TYR A 190 -0.10 12.64 3.61
CA TYR A 190 0.44 13.87 4.18
C TYR A 190 0.06 15.12 3.39
N PHE A 191 -0.14 15.03 2.08
CA PHE A 191 -0.37 16.21 1.24
C PHE A 191 -1.61 16.10 0.34
N GLY A 192 -2.21 14.92 0.19
CA GLY A 192 -3.30 14.70 -0.75
C GLY A 192 -2.88 14.85 -2.20
N LYS A 193 -1.62 14.56 -2.53
CA LYS A 193 -1.02 14.80 -3.84
C LYS A 193 -0.62 13.49 -4.52
N ASP A 194 -0.51 13.56 -5.84
CA ASP A 194 0.19 12.55 -6.62
C ASP A 194 1.73 12.68 -6.41
N PRO A 195 2.49 11.57 -6.35
CA PRO A 195 3.95 11.59 -6.24
C PRO A 195 4.68 12.41 -7.28
N ALA A 196 4.13 12.56 -8.49
CA ALA A 196 4.69 13.41 -9.54
C ALA A 196 4.58 14.91 -9.19
N ALA A 197 3.63 15.29 -8.34
CA ALA A 197 3.37 16.67 -7.93
C ALA A 197 4.08 17.08 -6.63
N LEU A 198 4.85 16.18 -6.01
CA LEU A 198 5.61 16.49 -4.80
C LEU A 198 6.73 17.48 -5.08
N THR A 199 6.89 18.46 -4.21
CA THR A 199 7.98 19.44 -4.27
C THR A 199 9.24 18.92 -3.58
N LEU A 200 10.35 19.67 -3.70
CA LEU A 200 11.58 19.38 -2.96
C LEU A 200 11.35 19.44 -1.45
N ALA A 201 10.60 20.45 -0.98
CA ALA A 201 10.29 20.64 0.44
C ALA A 201 9.46 19.47 1.00
N GLU A 202 8.44 19.05 0.25
CA GLU A 202 7.59 17.92 0.62
C GLU A 202 8.37 16.59 0.60
N GLY A 203 9.23 16.39 -0.40
CA GLY A 203 10.15 15.25 -0.45
C GLY A 203 11.09 15.19 0.75
N LEU A 204 11.69 16.32 1.15
CA LEU A 204 12.56 16.41 2.34
C LEU A 204 11.79 16.20 3.63
N TYR A 205 10.54 16.66 3.71
CA TYR A 205 9.64 16.37 4.82
C TYR A 205 9.39 14.86 4.93
N LEU A 206 8.97 14.21 3.84
CA LEU A 206 8.72 12.77 3.82
C LEU A 206 9.98 11.98 4.15
N ALA A 207 11.13 12.30 3.56
CA ALA A 207 12.41 11.66 3.88
C ALA A 207 12.76 11.83 5.36
N SER A 208 12.49 13.01 5.92
CA SER A 208 12.70 13.28 7.34
C SER A 208 11.77 12.47 8.23
N LEU A 209 10.66 11.88 7.78
CA LEU A 209 9.81 11.05 8.62
C LEU A 209 10.33 9.60 8.75
N VAL A 210 10.91 9.02 7.70
CA VAL A 210 11.22 7.58 7.58
C VAL A 210 11.87 6.96 8.83
N PRO A 211 12.86 7.58 9.50
CA PRO A 211 13.52 6.94 10.64
C PRO A 211 12.64 6.79 11.89
N ALA A 212 11.64 7.66 12.08
CA ALA A 212 10.73 7.61 13.24
C ALA A 212 9.38 8.27 12.89
N PRO A 213 8.56 7.66 12.01
CA PRO A 213 7.53 8.41 11.30
C PRO A 213 6.45 8.99 12.20
N ASN A 214 5.92 8.20 13.15
CA ASN A 214 4.88 8.66 14.06
C ASN A 214 5.35 9.73 15.06
N ALA A 215 6.61 9.65 15.51
CA ALA A 215 7.17 10.62 16.45
C ALA A 215 7.53 11.92 15.72
N ARG A 216 8.15 11.83 14.53
CA ARG A 216 8.55 13.00 13.75
C ARG A 216 7.36 13.73 13.13
N TYR A 217 6.27 13.04 12.81
CA TYR A 217 5.04 13.70 12.38
C TYR A 217 4.48 14.63 13.47
N GLN A 218 4.65 14.29 14.75
CA GLN A 218 4.21 15.10 15.90
C GLN A 218 5.14 16.28 16.21
N ASP A 219 6.31 16.35 15.57
CA ASP A 219 7.33 17.38 15.79
C ASP A 219 7.66 18.11 14.48
N LEU A 220 6.71 18.89 13.96
CA LEU A 220 6.91 19.64 12.72
C LEU A 220 8.08 20.63 12.84
N LYS A 221 8.30 21.22 14.02
CA LYS A 221 9.40 22.15 14.25
C LYS A 221 10.76 21.46 14.10
N GLY A 222 10.98 20.35 14.78
CA GLY A 222 12.22 19.59 14.67
C GLY A 222 12.44 19.00 13.27
N VAL A 223 11.36 18.65 12.56
CA VAL A 223 11.43 18.28 11.14
C VAL A 223 11.85 19.47 10.27
N ARG A 224 11.26 20.67 10.45
CA ARG A 224 11.67 21.89 9.72
C ARG A 224 13.14 22.23 9.95
N GLU A 225 13.64 22.15 11.18
CA GLU A 225 15.07 22.37 11.49
C GLU A 225 15.97 21.35 10.77
N ARG A 226 15.52 20.09 10.66
CA ARG A 226 16.23 19.06 9.90
C ARG A 226 16.22 19.35 8.40
N ILE A 227 15.09 19.77 7.86
CA ILE A 227 14.97 20.16 6.45
C ILE A 227 15.95 21.30 6.12
N ARG A 228 16.08 22.31 6.99
CA ARG A 228 17.06 23.40 6.78
C ARG A 228 18.48 22.86 6.64
N ARG A 229 18.92 22.02 7.58
CA ARG A 229 20.25 21.38 7.52
C ARG A 229 20.43 20.53 6.25
N LEU A 230 19.41 19.75 5.87
CA LEU A 230 19.46 18.96 4.65
C LEU A 230 19.60 19.84 3.40
N LEU A 231 18.86 20.95 3.32
CA LEU A 231 18.99 21.91 2.22
C LEU A 231 20.39 22.52 2.16
N ASP A 232 20.96 22.91 3.30
CA ASP A 232 22.32 23.43 3.37
C ASP A 232 23.35 22.39 2.91
N ASP A 233 23.22 21.14 3.36
CA ASP A 233 24.08 20.04 2.93
C ASP A 233 23.91 19.75 1.42
N MET A 234 22.69 19.78 0.88
CA MET A 234 22.42 19.59 -0.55
C MET A 234 23.08 20.68 -1.40
N VAL A 235 23.10 21.93 -0.93
CA VAL A 235 23.81 23.02 -1.61
C VAL A 235 25.32 22.82 -1.53
N ALA A 236 25.85 22.47 -0.35
CA ALA A 236 27.28 22.25 -0.13
C ALA A 236 27.83 21.09 -0.98
N GLU A 237 27.04 20.04 -1.18
CA GLU A 237 27.38 18.88 -2.00
C GLU A 237 26.99 19.03 -3.49
N GLY A 238 26.42 20.18 -3.88
CA GLY A 238 26.10 20.49 -5.28
C GLY A 238 24.89 19.75 -5.85
N TRP A 239 24.02 19.21 -5.01
CA TRP A 239 22.77 18.56 -5.43
C TRP A 239 21.72 19.55 -5.93
N VAL A 240 21.68 20.75 -5.34
CA VAL A 240 20.77 21.84 -5.72
C VAL A 240 21.50 23.18 -5.68
N SER A 241 21.02 24.14 -6.46
CA SER A 241 21.51 25.52 -6.34
C SER A 241 20.99 26.18 -5.05
N ARG A 242 21.67 27.22 -4.60
CA ARG A 242 21.24 27.99 -3.43
C ARG A 242 19.85 28.58 -3.63
N GLU A 243 19.53 29.03 -4.84
CA GLU A 243 18.23 29.59 -5.20
C GLU A 243 17.11 28.57 -5.09
N VAL A 244 17.34 27.34 -5.57
CA VAL A 244 16.39 26.21 -5.42
C VAL A 244 16.19 25.86 -3.95
N ALA A 245 17.26 25.82 -3.17
CA ALA A 245 17.17 25.53 -1.73
C ALA A 245 16.38 26.60 -0.97
N GLU A 246 16.62 27.88 -1.23
CA GLU A 246 15.86 28.98 -0.61
C GLU A 246 14.42 29.07 -1.12
N ALA A 247 14.14 28.63 -2.34
CA ALA A 247 12.76 28.50 -2.83
C ALA A 247 12.01 27.38 -2.09
N ALA A 248 12.64 26.21 -1.92
CA ALA A 248 12.08 25.10 -1.17
C ALA A 248 11.90 25.43 0.32
N TRP A 249 12.82 26.19 0.93
CA TRP A 249 12.69 26.64 2.32
C TRP A 249 11.48 27.57 2.54
N ARG A 250 11.21 28.45 1.58
CA ARG A 250 10.09 29.39 1.60
C ARG A 250 8.74 28.75 1.28
N GLU A 251 8.75 27.53 0.75
CA GLU A 251 7.52 26.80 0.48
C GLU A 251 6.79 26.47 1.79
N PRO A 252 5.51 26.85 1.93
CA PRO A 252 4.75 26.55 3.14
C PRO A 252 4.44 25.06 3.21
N LEU A 253 5.11 24.36 4.13
CA LEU A 253 4.83 22.95 4.43
C LEU A 253 3.65 22.84 5.40
N ALA A 254 2.51 22.38 4.91
CA ALA A 254 1.31 22.11 5.69
C ALA A 254 0.87 20.64 5.53
N PRO A 255 1.54 19.69 6.19
CA PRO A 255 1.07 18.31 6.22
C PRO A 255 -0.34 18.24 6.79
N ARG A 256 -1.19 17.36 6.26
CA ARG A 256 -2.55 17.12 6.76
C ARG A 256 -2.54 16.91 8.26
N GLY A 257 -3.49 17.51 8.96
CA GLY A 257 -3.59 17.50 10.42
C GLY A 257 -2.93 18.68 11.12
N TRP A 258 -2.00 19.38 10.45
CA TRP A 258 -1.35 20.57 11.00
C TRP A 258 -2.04 21.86 10.56
N ARG A 259 -2.20 22.79 11.50
CA ARG A 259 -2.44 24.21 11.23
C ARG A 259 -1.12 24.95 11.41
N VAL A 260 -0.65 25.60 10.35
CA VAL A 260 0.68 26.22 10.31
C VAL A 260 0.61 27.65 9.81
N ARG A 261 1.52 28.48 10.31
CA ARG A 261 1.73 29.85 9.81
C ARG A 261 3.22 30.09 9.63
N TYR A 262 3.58 30.65 8.48
CA TYR A 262 4.94 30.98 8.11
C TYR A 262 5.10 32.49 7.89
N ASP A 263 6.31 33.01 8.06
CA ASP A 263 6.67 34.35 7.58
C ASP A 263 7.04 34.33 6.08
N GLY A 264 7.29 35.52 5.49
CA GLY A 264 7.69 35.64 4.08
C GLY A 264 9.09 35.09 3.76
N GLN A 265 9.87 34.70 4.78
CA GLN A 265 11.19 34.10 4.64
C GLN A 265 11.15 32.57 4.82
N GLY A 266 9.98 31.99 5.08
CA GLY A 266 9.80 30.55 5.25
C GLY A 266 10.00 30.05 6.68
N ASN A 267 10.19 30.94 7.66
CA ASN A 267 10.32 30.55 9.06
C ASN A 267 8.96 30.24 9.67
N LEU A 268 8.90 29.19 10.48
CA LEU A 268 7.69 28.74 11.15
C LEU A 268 7.34 29.68 12.31
N LEU A 269 6.20 30.36 12.23
CA LEU A 269 5.68 31.24 13.27
C LEU A 269 4.81 30.46 14.26
N GLU A 270 3.90 29.64 13.73
CA GLU A 270 2.97 28.82 14.51
C GLU A 270 2.83 27.45 13.88
N ALA A 271 2.77 26.41 14.71
CA ALA A 271 2.45 25.06 14.32
C ALA A 271 1.64 24.38 15.42
N GLU A 272 0.42 24.00 15.09
CA GLU A 272 -0.48 23.29 15.98
C GLU A 272 -0.95 22.00 15.28
N LEU A 273 -0.75 20.86 15.91
CA LEU A 273 -1.28 19.59 15.43
C LEU A 273 -2.74 19.49 15.86
N VAL A 274 -3.66 19.84 14.96
CA VAL A 274 -5.10 19.89 15.22
C VAL A 274 -5.73 18.50 15.15
N ASP A 275 -5.27 17.68 14.20
CA ASP A 275 -5.78 16.34 14.00
C ASP A 275 -4.62 15.36 13.68
N PRO A 276 -4.17 14.58 14.68
CA PRO A 276 -3.15 13.56 14.47
C PRO A 276 -3.57 12.49 13.45
N GLU A 277 -4.86 12.18 13.33
CA GLU A 277 -5.38 11.08 12.52
C GLU A 277 -5.69 11.49 11.08
N ALA A 278 -5.64 12.78 10.74
CA ALA A 278 -5.84 13.29 9.38
C ALA A 278 -4.90 12.67 8.31
N ARG A 279 -3.77 12.08 8.74
CA ARG A 279 -2.84 11.36 7.87
C ARG A 279 -3.25 9.90 7.58
N LEU A 280 -4.25 9.37 8.27
CA LEU A 280 -4.75 8.02 8.03
C LEU A 280 -5.61 8.03 6.77
N VAL A 281 -5.20 7.25 5.77
CA VAL A 281 -5.97 7.12 4.54
C VAL A 281 -6.99 6.03 4.74
N SER A 282 -8.25 6.43 4.95
CA SER A 282 -9.35 5.47 5.01
C SER A 282 -9.56 4.84 3.63
N PRO A 283 -9.77 3.51 3.55
CA PRO A 283 -10.18 2.88 2.30
C PRO A 283 -11.40 3.59 1.73
N VAL A 284 -11.44 3.79 0.41
CA VAL A 284 -12.64 4.33 -0.25
C VAL A 284 -13.76 3.30 -0.11
N GLU A 285 -14.61 3.53 0.89
CA GLU A 285 -15.86 2.79 1.06
C GLU A 285 -16.76 3.03 -0.15
N PRO A 286 -17.52 2.01 -0.59
CA PRO A 286 -18.41 2.14 -1.73
C PRO A 286 -19.47 3.21 -1.45
N ARG A 287 -19.37 4.36 -2.15
CA ARG A 287 -20.38 5.42 -2.09
C ARG A 287 -21.71 4.98 -2.70
N MET A 288 -21.66 3.99 -3.59
CA MET A 288 -22.81 3.31 -4.21
C MET A 288 -22.52 1.81 -4.31
N ALA A 289 -23.57 1.01 -4.43
CA ALA A 289 -23.51 -0.42 -4.67
C ALA A 289 -22.77 -1.27 -3.59
N PRO A 290 -23.01 -1.07 -2.28
CA PRO A 290 -22.31 -1.83 -1.25
C PRO A 290 -22.48 -3.35 -1.41
N HIS A 291 -23.68 -3.80 -1.74
CA HIS A 291 -23.99 -5.21 -2.01
C HIS A 291 -23.28 -5.74 -3.26
N PHE A 292 -23.19 -4.94 -4.34
CA PHE A 292 -22.48 -5.33 -5.55
C PHE A 292 -20.98 -5.48 -5.26
N VAL A 293 -20.38 -4.51 -4.58
CA VAL A 293 -18.96 -4.55 -4.19
C VAL A 293 -18.66 -5.74 -3.29
N LEU A 294 -19.57 -6.09 -2.38
CA LEU A 294 -19.45 -7.29 -1.55
C LEU A 294 -19.43 -8.58 -2.40
N GLU A 295 -20.27 -8.69 -3.42
CA GLU A 295 -20.24 -9.85 -4.32
C GLU A 295 -18.99 -9.89 -5.19
N VAL A 296 -18.51 -8.74 -5.65
CA VAL A 296 -17.21 -8.66 -6.36
C VAL A 296 -16.09 -9.13 -5.43
N ARG A 297 -16.06 -8.69 -4.16
CA ARG A 297 -15.08 -9.17 -3.16
C ARG A 297 -15.14 -10.69 -3.01
N ARG A 298 -16.33 -11.27 -2.83
CA ARG A 298 -16.51 -12.73 -2.73
C ARG A 298 -16.07 -13.47 -3.98
N PHE A 299 -16.40 -12.94 -5.16
CA PHE A 299 -15.97 -13.52 -6.44
C PHE A 299 -14.44 -13.55 -6.55
N LEU A 300 -13.78 -12.45 -6.19
CA LEU A 300 -12.32 -12.36 -6.20
C LEU A 300 -11.70 -13.34 -5.19
N GLU A 301 -12.26 -13.44 -3.98
CA GLU A 301 -11.80 -14.39 -2.97
C GLU A 301 -11.93 -15.85 -3.44
N ALA A 302 -13.06 -16.20 -4.04
CA ALA A 302 -13.29 -17.55 -4.56
C ALA A 302 -12.35 -17.89 -5.73
N ARG A 303 -12.03 -16.90 -6.58
CA ARG A 303 -11.22 -17.10 -7.80
C ARG A 303 -9.71 -17.05 -7.54
N PHE A 304 -9.26 -16.15 -6.67
CA PHE A 304 -7.84 -15.84 -6.48
C PHE A 304 -7.33 -16.15 -5.06
N GLY A 305 -8.23 -16.46 -4.12
CA GLY A 305 -7.90 -16.67 -2.71
C GLY A 305 -7.73 -15.36 -1.94
N LYS A 306 -7.94 -15.43 -0.62
CA LYS A 306 -7.83 -14.26 0.28
C LYS A 306 -6.44 -13.63 0.27
N GLU A 307 -5.39 -14.44 0.16
CA GLU A 307 -4.01 -13.95 0.12
C GLU A 307 -3.77 -13.03 -1.08
N LYS A 308 -4.33 -13.35 -2.26
CA LYS A 308 -4.18 -12.49 -3.43
C LYS A 308 -4.99 -11.21 -3.31
N VAL A 309 -6.17 -11.26 -2.70
CA VAL A 309 -7.10 -10.12 -2.61
C VAL A 309 -6.69 -9.12 -1.53
N TYR A 310 -6.35 -9.61 -0.33
CA TYR A 310 -6.08 -8.79 0.86
C TYR A 310 -4.61 -8.78 1.28
N GLY A 311 -3.84 -9.83 0.99
CA GLY A 311 -2.40 -9.85 1.28
C GLY A 311 -1.66 -9.07 0.20
N GLU A 312 -1.43 -9.72 -0.95
CA GLU A 312 -0.76 -9.12 -2.11
C GLU A 312 -1.53 -7.93 -2.69
N GLY A 313 -2.84 -8.05 -2.86
CA GLY A 313 -3.67 -7.02 -3.48
C GLY A 313 -3.17 -6.57 -4.86
N GLY A 314 -3.22 -5.26 -5.11
CA GLY A 314 -2.78 -4.59 -6.34
C GLY A 314 -3.66 -4.86 -7.55
N LEU A 315 -4.86 -5.40 -7.35
CA LEU A 315 -5.77 -5.73 -8.45
C LEU A 315 -6.42 -4.45 -9.01
N ARG A 316 -6.48 -4.35 -10.34
CA ARG A 316 -7.37 -3.41 -11.04
C ARG A 316 -8.55 -4.20 -11.56
N VAL A 317 -9.71 -4.02 -10.92
CA VAL A 317 -10.90 -4.83 -11.17
C VAL A 317 -11.91 -3.99 -11.93
N TYR A 318 -12.15 -4.33 -13.19
CA TYR A 318 -13.19 -3.70 -14.01
C TYR A 318 -14.47 -4.54 -13.90
N THR A 319 -15.55 -3.91 -13.48
CA THR A 319 -16.82 -4.58 -13.23
C THR A 319 -17.86 -4.24 -14.30
N THR A 320 -18.95 -4.99 -14.31
CA THR A 320 -20.08 -4.78 -15.23
C THR A 320 -21.05 -3.69 -14.75
N LEU A 321 -20.88 -3.18 -13.52
CA LEU A 321 -21.83 -2.25 -12.92
C LEU A 321 -21.95 -0.98 -13.77
N ASP A 322 -23.18 -0.64 -14.13
CA ASP A 322 -23.55 0.61 -14.76
C ASP A 322 -23.96 1.62 -13.67
N PRO A 323 -23.21 2.73 -13.48
CA PRO A 323 -23.51 3.66 -12.40
C PRO A 323 -24.87 4.34 -12.53
N ALA A 324 -25.38 4.54 -13.74
CA ALA A 324 -26.69 5.16 -13.94
C ALA A 324 -27.81 4.19 -13.55
N MET A 325 -27.72 2.92 -13.97
CA MET A 325 -28.68 1.89 -13.59
C MET A 325 -28.64 1.61 -12.09
N GLN A 326 -27.44 1.54 -11.50
CA GLN A 326 -27.30 1.34 -10.05
C GLN A 326 -27.95 2.48 -9.26
N ARG A 327 -27.70 3.74 -9.64
CA ARG A 327 -28.33 4.90 -8.97
C ARG A 327 -29.85 4.87 -9.10
N ALA A 328 -30.37 4.49 -10.26
CA ALA A 328 -31.81 4.36 -10.47
C ALA A 328 -32.40 3.23 -9.58
N ALA A 329 -31.73 2.08 -9.51
CA ALA A 329 -32.12 0.96 -8.66
C ALA A 329 -32.13 1.32 -7.17
N GLU A 330 -31.08 1.97 -6.68
CA GLU A 330 -30.98 2.42 -5.28
C GLU A 330 -32.03 3.48 -4.96
N ALA A 331 -32.27 4.43 -5.87
CA ALA A 331 -33.31 5.44 -5.72
C ALA A 331 -34.72 4.81 -5.68
N ALA A 332 -34.97 3.80 -6.51
CA ALA A 332 -36.23 3.04 -6.49
C ALA A 332 -36.41 2.28 -5.18
N ALA A 333 -35.37 1.58 -4.71
CA ALA A 333 -35.39 0.85 -3.45
C ALA A 333 -35.60 1.79 -2.24
N ALA A 334 -34.95 2.94 -2.22
CA ALA A 334 -35.07 3.93 -1.15
C ALA A 334 -36.46 4.59 -1.08
N ARG A 335 -37.16 4.68 -2.22
CA ARG A 335 -38.51 5.27 -2.31
C ARG A 335 -39.63 4.23 -2.20
N ALA A 336 -39.28 2.94 -2.10
CA ALA A 336 -40.26 1.87 -2.01
C ALA A 336 -41.07 1.98 -0.72
N ARG A 337 -42.40 2.00 -0.84
CA ARG A 337 -43.32 1.96 0.30
C ARG A 337 -43.61 0.50 0.62
N LEU A 338 -42.95 -0.04 1.62
CA LEU A 338 -43.13 -1.42 2.04
C LEU A 338 -43.79 -1.51 3.43
N PRO A 339 -44.53 -2.60 3.70
CA PRO A 339 -45.01 -2.90 5.05
C PRO A 339 -43.86 -2.97 6.06
N GLU A 340 -44.17 -2.78 7.33
CA GLU A 340 -43.19 -2.94 8.41
C GLU A 340 -42.58 -4.36 8.38
N GLY A 341 -41.25 -4.43 8.50
CA GLY A 341 -40.50 -5.70 8.45
C GLY A 341 -40.30 -6.30 7.04
N ALA A 342 -40.87 -5.69 6.00
CA ALA A 342 -40.63 -6.13 4.63
C ALA A 342 -39.26 -5.66 4.10
N GLU A 343 -38.70 -6.44 3.19
CA GLU A 343 -37.39 -6.27 2.59
C GLU A 343 -37.49 -6.30 1.07
N LEU A 344 -36.49 -5.77 0.38
CA LEU A 344 -36.45 -5.70 -1.08
C LEU A 344 -35.08 -6.12 -1.61
N ALA A 345 -35.10 -6.79 -2.76
CA ALA A 345 -33.92 -7.03 -3.58
C ALA A 345 -34.22 -6.67 -5.04
N LEU A 346 -33.21 -6.17 -5.75
CA LEU A 346 -33.29 -5.84 -7.16
C LEU A 346 -32.01 -6.27 -7.86
N VAL A 347 -32.14 -6.92 -9.01
CA VAL A 347 -31.03 -7.22 -9.92
C VAL A 347 -31.37 -6.69 -11.31
N GLY A 348 -30.51 -5.85 -11.86
CA GLY A 348 -30.56 -5.41 -13.25
C GLY A 348 -29.55 -6.21 -14.07
N LEU A 349 -30.02 -6.90 -15.11
CA LEU A 349 -29.20 -7.73 -16.00
C LEU A 349 -29.26 -7.21 -17.43
N ASP A 350 -28.17 -7.39 -18.16
CA ASP A 350 -28.21 -7.40 -19.62
C ASP A 350 -28.70 -8.79 -20.08
N PRO A 351 -29.85 -8.91 -20.77
CA PRO A 351 -30.39 -10.21 -21.17
C PRO A 351 -29.59 -10.90 -22.29
N ALA A 352 -28.80 -10.15 -23.07
CA ALA A 352 -28.00 -10.70 -24.16
C ALA A 352 -26.67 -11.28 -23.64
N THR A 353 -26.06 -10.64 -22.64
CA THR A 353 -24.74 -11.02 -22.13
C THR A 353 -24.79 -11.72 -20.77
N GLY A 354 -25.88 -11.57 -20.02
CA GLY A 354 -26.00 -12.02 -18.63
C GLY A 354 -25.23 -11.14 -17.63
N GLU A 355 -24.70 -10.00 -18.05
CA GLU A 355 -23.96 -9.10 -17.17
C GLU A 355 -24.85 -8.48 -16.10
N VAL A 356 -24.33 -8.37 -14.87
CA VAL A 356 -25.02 -7.68 -13.77
C VAL A 356 -24.72 -6.18 -13.83
N LEU A 357 -25.71 -5.39 -14.23
CA LEU A 357 -25.58 -3.94 -14.40
C LEU A 357 -25.94 -3.15 -13.14
N ALA A 358 -26.84 -3.69 -12.32
CA ALA A 358 -27.22 -3.10 -11.04
C ALA A 358 -27.58 -4.20 -10.03
N LEU A 359 -27.27 -3.99 -8.76
CA LEU A 359 -27.59 -4.92 -7.69
C LEU A 359 -27.90 -4.18 -6.39
N VAL A 360 -29.09 -4.46 -5.83
CA VAL A 360 -29.56 -3.98 -4.54
C VAL A 360 -29.96 -5.19 -3.70
N GLY A 361 -29.25 -5.42 -2.61
CA GLY A 361 -29.46 -6.58 -1.72
C GLY A 361 -30.36 -6.33 -0.51
N GLY A 362 -30.84 -5.11 -0.33
CA GLY A 362 -31.63 -4.70 0.84
C GLY A 362 -31.99 -3.22 0.78
N ILE A 363 -32.96 -2.82 1.59
CA ILE A 363 -33.31 -1.41 1.79
C ILE A 363 -32.36 -0.87 2.84
N ARG A 364 -31.83 0.34 2.64
CA ARG A 364 -30.83 0.96 3.52
C ARG A 364 -31.28 0.93 4.98
N ARG A 365 -30.78 -0.06 5.71
CA ARG A 365 -30.51 -0.03 7.16
C ARG A 365 -28.99 0.01 7.27
N ASP A 366 -28.48 0.91 8.09
CA ASP A 366 -27.05 1.04 8.29
C ASP A 366 -26.50 -0.34 8.72
N ASN A 367 -25.48 -0.84 8.02
CA ASN A 367 -24.78 -2.12 8.25
C ASN A 367 -25.51 -3.44 7.90
N ASP A 368 -26.49 -3.47 6.99
CA ASP A 368 -26.98 -4.75 6.49
C ASP A 368 -26.03 -5.38 5.45
N GLU A 369 -25.20 -6.33 5.91
CA GLU A 369 -24.29 -7.11 5.06
C GLU A 369 -24.99 -8.29 4.34
N TYR A 370 -26.25 -8.57 4.67
CA TYR A 370 -26.97 -9.69 4.09
C TYR A 370 -27.56 -9.34 2.72
N ASN A 371 -26.81 -9.65 1.68
CA ASN A 371 -27.26 -9.48 0.30
C ASN A 371 -28.40 -10.44 -0.08
N ARG A 372 -29.65 -9.96 -0.02
CA ARG A 372 -30.82 -10.78 -0.36
C ARG A 372 -30.91 -11.11 -1.85
N ALA A 373 -30.33 -10.28 -2.71
CA ALA A 373 -30.35 -10.51 -4.16
C ALA A 373 -29.61 -11.78 -4.58
N THR A 374 -28.61 -12.20 -3.79
CA THR A 374 -27.76 -13.37 -4.10
C THR A 374 -27.90 -14.50 -3.09
N ARG A 375 -28.29 -14.20 -1.84
CA ARG A 375 -28.30 -15.19 -0.75
C ARG A 375 -29.68 -15.61 -0.27
N ALA A 376 -30.72 -14.81 -0.51
CA ALA A 376 -32.04 -15.11 0.01
C ALA A 376 -32.76 -16.11 -0.93
N LEU A 377 -32.62 -17.40 -0.64
CA LEU A 377 -33.43 -18.43 -1.31
C LEU A 377 -34.89 -18.26 -0.92
N ARG A 378 -35.76 -18.05 -1.91
CA ARG A 378 -37.20 -17.84 -1.74
C ARG A 378 -37.96 -18.75 -2.70
N ASN A 379 -39.17 -19.15 -2.30
CA ASN A 379 -40.08 -19.81 -3.23
C ASN A 379 -40.45 -18.82 -4.35
N PRO A 380 -40.19 -19.13 -5.64
CA PRO A 380 -40.47 -18.22 -6.75
C PRO A 380 -41.98 -18.01 -6.99
N GLY A 381 -42.84 -18.85 -6.41
CA GLY A 381 -44.28 -18.82 -6.64
C GLY A 381 -44.59 -18.94 -8.13
N SER A 382 -45.51 -18.10 -8.62
CA SER A 382 -45.91 -18.13 -10.04
C SER A 382 -44.80 -17.72 -11.02
N ALA A 383 -43.66 -17.16 -10.56
CA ALA A 383 -42.56 -16.79 -11.44
C ALA A 383 -41.87 -18.00 -12.10
N VAL A 384 -42.12 -19.23 -11.61
CA VAL A 384 -41.61 -20.47 -12.24
C VAL A 384 -42.40 -20.88 -13.49
N LYS A 385 -43.64 -20.40 -13.66
CA LYS A 385 -44.56 -20.85 -14.71
C LYS A 385 -43.98 -20.72 -16.13
N PRO A 386 -43.26 -19.64 -16.51
CA PRO A 386 -42.66 -19.54 -17.84
C PRO A 386 -41.75 -20.72 -18.19
N PHE A 387 -41.01 -21.29 -17.23
CA PHE A 387 -40.16 -22.47 -17.47
C PHE A 387 -41.00 -23.72 -17.76
N VAL A 388 -42.13 -23.90 -17.05
CA VAL A 388 -43.07 -25.00 -17.31
C VAL A 388 -43.67 -24.90 -18.70
N TYR A 389 -44.09 -23.70 -19.11
CA TYR A 389 -44.61 -23.47 -20.47
C TYR A 389 -43.53 -23.63 -21.54
N ALA A 390 -42.29 -23.22 -21.28
CA ALA A 390 -41.18 -23.45 -22.19
C ALA A 390 -40.98 -24.96 -22.45
N THR A 391 -40.99 -25.79 -21.39
CA THR A 391 -40.93 -27.25 -21.53
C THR A 391 -42.12 -27.82 -22.31
N ALA A 392 -43.32 -27.27 -22.13
CA ALA A 392 -44.49 -27.69 -22.91
C ALA A 392 -44.32 -27.37 -24.40
N PHE A 393 -43.81 -26.19 -24.75
CA PHE A 393 -43.52 -25.82 -26.14
C PHE A 393 -42.42 -26.69 -26.75
N GLU A 394 -41.37 -27.02 -25.99
CA GLU A 394 -40.34 -27.99 -26.43
C GLU A 394 -40.93 -29.39 -26.67
N ALA A 395 -41.97 -29.76 -25.92
CA ALA A 395 -42.73 -31.00 -26.11
C ALA A 395 -43.78 -30.91 -27.24
N GLY A 396 -43.78 -29.83 -28.04
CA GLY A 396 -44.64 -29.66 -29.21
C GLY A 396 -46.01 -29.04 -28.93
N TRP A 397 -46.26 -28.53 -27.72
CA TRP A 397 -47.46 -27.75 -27.46
C TRP A 397 -47.38 -26.41 -28.19
N THR A 398 -48.52 -25.79 -28.45
CA THR A 398 -48.60 -24.47 -29.10
C THR A 398 -49.37 -23.50 -28.21
N GLN A 399 -49.39 -22.23 -28.59
CA GLN A 399 -50.22 -21.22 -27.92
C GLN A 399 -51.72 -21.55 -27.95
N ALA A 400 -52.16 -22.43 -28.86
CA ALA A 400 -53.55 -22.88 -28.98
C ALA A 400 -53.86 -24.18 -28.23
N SER A 401 -52.87 -24.81 -27.57
CA SER A 401 -53.09 -26.02 -26.78
C SER A 401 -54.06 -25.74 -25.63
N LEU A 402 -55.14 -26.52 -25.55
CA LEU A 402 -56.14 -26.38 -24.50
C LEU A 402 -55.72 -27.11 -23.22
N VAL A 403 -55.77 -26.40 -22.09
CA VAL A 403 -55.49 -26.95 -20.75
C VAL A 403 -56.76 -26.87 -19.91
N PRO A 404 -57.25 -27.98 -19.34
CA PRO A 404 -58.39 -27.94 -18.43
C PRO A 404 -58.07 -27.16 -17.15
N ASP A 405 -58.78 -26.04 -16.94
CA ASP A 405 -58.75 -25.27 -15.70
C ASP A 405 -59.96 -25.65 -14.84
N ARG A 406 -59.82 -26.73 -14.07
CA ARG A 406 -60.86 -27.27 -13.19
C ARG A 406 -60.22 -27.77 -11.89
N PRO A 407 -60.99 -27.94 -10.80
CA PRO A 407 -60.47 -28.51 -9.56
C PRO A 407 -59.75 -29.85 -9.81
N LEU A 408 -58.58 -29.99 -9.19
CA LEU A 408 -57.74 -31.18 -9.24
C LEU A 408 -57.51 -31.68 -7.82
N GLU A 409 -57.50 -33.00 -7.66
CA GLU A 409 -57.11 -33.68 -6.43
C GLU A 409 -55.83 -34.45 -6.70
N PHE A 410 -54.82 -34.22 -5.86
CA PHE A 410 -53.57 -34.98 -5.90
C PHE A 410 -53.47 -35.79 -4.60
N PRO A 411 -53.13 -37.09 -4.67
CA PRO A 411 -52.84 -37.85 -3.47
C PRO A 411 -51.61 -37.25 -2.76
N ASP A 412 -51.65 -37.14 -1.44
CA ASP A 412 -50.48 -36.77 -0.63
C ASP A 412 -49.43 -37.88 -0.80
N PRO A 413 -48.17 -37.56 -1.18
CA PRO A 413 -47.12 -38.54 -1.46
C PRO A 413 -46.77 -39.51 -0.34
#